data_AF-A0A354WCX7-F1
#
_entry.id   AF-A0A354WCX7-F1
#
_cell.length_a   1.000
_cell.length_b   1.000
_cell.length_c   1.000
_cell.angle_alpha   90.00
_cell.angle_beta   90.00
_cell.angle_gamma   90.00
#
_symmetry.space_group_name_H-M   'P 1'
#
loop_
_entity.id
_entity.type
_entity.pdbx_description
1 polymer ?
#
loop_
_entity_poly.entity_id
_entity_poly.type
_entity_poly.pdbx_seq_one_letter_code
_entity_poly.pdbx_strand_id
1 'polypeptide(L)' 'TGCYEMEAITAGINYLISTQLSDGRWDESEFTGTGFPGHFYIKYHYYQHYFPLLALGRYQKLQQL' A
#
# COMPACT_ATOMS: atom_id res chain seq x y z
N THR A 1 15.95 12.07 -14.16
CA THR A 1 15.73 10.84 -13.36
C THR A 1 14.25 10.54 -13.11
N GLY A 2 13.29 11.04 -13.91
CA GLY A 2 11.85 10.94 -13.57
C GLY A 2 11.06 9.78 -14.17
N CYS A 3 11.52 9.14 -15.25
CA CYS A 3 10.73 8.12 -15.96
C CYS A 3 10.65 6.79 -15.19
N TYR A 4 11.79 6.27 -14.74
CA TYR A 4 11.86 5.00 -13.99
C TYR A 4 11.06 5.05 -12.68
N GLU A 5 11.04 6.21 -12.00
CA GLU A 5 10.24 6.40 -10.78
C GLU A 5 8.73 6.31 -11.08
N MET A 6 8.28 6.92 -12.18
CA MET A 6 6.87 6.88 -12.55
C MET A 6 6.41 5.48 -12.99
N GLU A 7 7.28 4.73 -13.65
CA GLU A 7 7.03 3.33 -14.00
C GLU A 7 6.85 2.48 -12.74
N ALA A 8 7.75 2.63 -11.75
CA ALA A 8 7.66 1.91 -10.48
C ALA A 8 6.40 2.29 -9.68
N ILE A 9 6.06 3.59 -9.62
CA ILE A 9 4.83 4.07 -8.98
C ILE A 9 3.60 3.47 -9.65
N THR A 10 3.52 3.54 -10.99
CA THR A 10 2.40 2.99 -11.75
C THR A 10 2.24 1.49 -11.51
N ALA A 11 3.35 0.74 -11.49
CA ALA A 11 3.33 -0.69 -11.20
C ALA A 11 2.79 -0.98 -9.79
N GLY A 12 3.24 -0.24 -8.77
CA GLY A 12 2.74 -0.37 -7.40
C GLY A 12 1.24 -0.04 -7.27
N ILE A 13 0.78 1.00 -7.96
CA ILE A 13 -0.65 1.36 -8.00
C ILE A 13 -1.48 0.26 -8.65
N ASN A 14 -1.02 -0.28 -9.79
CA ASN A 14 -1.70 -1.38 -10.46
C ASN A 14 -1.77 -2.65 -9.60
N TYR A 15 -0.72 -2.92 -8.81
CA TYR A 15 -0.74 -4.00 -7.84
C TYR A 15 -1.82 -3.79 -6.76
N LEU A 16 -1.93 -2.58 -6.20
CA LEU A 16 -2.98 -2.29 -5.21
C LEU A 16 -4.38 -2.45 -5.81
N ILE A 17 -4.62 -1.98 -7.03
CA ILE A 17 -5.92 -2.11 -7.68
C ILE A 17 -6.25 -3.59 -7.98
N SER A 18 -5.28 -4.36 -8.48
CA SER A 18 -5.51 -5.75 -8.90
C SER A 18 -5.67 -6.72 -7.74
N THR A 19 -5.20 -6.36 -6.54
CA THR A 19 -5.26 -7.19 -5.33
C THR A 19 -6.35 -6.76 -4.35
N GLN A 20 -7.10 -5.69 -4.65
CA GLN A 20 -8.23 -5.29 -3.83
C GLN A 20 -9.33 -6.36 -3.90
N LEU A 21 -9.81 -6.78 -2.73
CA LEU A 21 -10.93 -7.71 -2.61
C LEU A 21 -12.24 -7.05 -3.04
N SER A 22 -13.25 -7.86 -3.35
CA SER A 22 -14.57 -7.38 -3.79
C SER A 22 -15.30 -6.52 -2.75
N ASP A 23 -14.96 -6.65 -1.48
CA ASP A 23 -15.49 -5.84 -0.39
C ASP A 23 -14.65 -4.57 -0.10
N GLY A 24 -13.65 -4.28 -0.94
CA GLY A 24 -12.81 -3.09 -0.86
C GLY A 24 -11.59 -3.22 0.06
N ARG A 25 -11.39 -4.36 0.72
CA ARG A 25 -10.26 -4.62 1.60
C ARG A 25 -9.02 -5.09 0.83
N TRP A 26 -7.88 -5.13 1.52
CA TRP A 26 -6.70 -5.90 1.11
C TRP A 26 -6.36 -6.87 2.24
N ASP A 27 -5.79 -8.00 1.86
CA ASP A 27 -5.24 -8.98 2.79
C ASP A 27 -3.75 -8.69 3.05
N GLU A 28 -3.36 -8.72 4.32
CA GLU A 28 -1.97 -8.67 4.76
C GLU A 28 -1.70 -9.85 5.71
N SER A 29 -0.95 -10.85 5.24
CA SER A 29 -0.57 -12.02 6.05
C SER A 29 0.54 -11.68 7.04
N GLU A 30 1.52 -10.89 6.59
CA GLU A 30 2.73 -10.59 7.34
C GLU A 30 2.53 -9.45 8.34
N PHE A 31 3.35 -9.44 9.39
CA PHE A 31 3.34 -8.34 10.35
C PHE A 31 4.22 -7.21 9.85
N THR A 32 3.64 -6.02 9.74
CA THR A 32 4.32 -4.81 9.27
C THR A 32 4.69 -3.85 10.40
N GLY A 33 4.19 -4.10 11.62
CA GLY A 33 4.59 -3.39 12.83
C GLY A 33 5.73 -4.10 13.56
N THR A 34 6.71 -3.35 14.04
CA THR A 34 7.77 -3.87 14.91
C THR A 34 7.56 -3.31 16.32
N GLY A 35 7.44 -4.19 17.32
CA GLY A 35 7.42 -3.78 18.73
C GLY A 35 8.80 -3.88 19.35
N PHE A 36 9.35 -5.10 19.41
CA PHE A 36 10.73 -5.38 19.85
C PHE A 36 11.46 -6.14 18.75
N PRO A 37 12.42 -5.51 18.03
CA PRO A 37 13.11 -6.15 16.92
C PRO A 37 13.68 -7.53 17.29
N GLY A 38 13.35 -8.56 16.51
CA GLY A 38 13.78 -9.94 16.73
C GLY A 38 13.01 -10.73 17.78
N HIS A 39 12.10 -10.09 18.53
CA HIS A 39 11.38 -10.72 19.65
C HIS A 39 9.86 -10.56 19.57
N PHE A 40 9.36 -9.46 19.01
CA PHE A 40 7.94 -9.15 19.00
C PHE A 40 7.56 -8.23 17.84
N TYR A 41 6.59 -8.68 17.05
CA TYR A 41 6.05 -7.96 15.90
C TYR A 41 4.53 -7.75 16.11
N ILE A 42 4.01 -6.67 15.54
CA ILE A 42 2.64 -6.22 15.73
C ILE A 42 1.90 -6.26 14.39
N LYS A 43 0.72 -6.87 14.39
CA LYS A 43 -0.24 -6.70 13.32
C LYS A 43 -1.11 -5.46 13.59
N TYR A 44 -0.88 -4.41 12.81
CA TYR A 44 -1.80 -3.28 12.77
C TYR A 44 -2.93 -3.57 11.79
N HIS A 45 -4.05 -4.11 12.28
CA HIS A 45 -5.15 -4.59 11.44
C HIS A 45 -5.71 -3.58 10.42
N TYR A 46 -5.55 -2.28 10.67
CA TYR A 46 -6.01 -1.23 9.75
C TYR A 46 -4.97 -0.80 8.72
N TYR A 47 -3.69 -1.20 8.82
CA TYR A 47 -2.64 -0.79 7.88
C TYR A 47 -2.91 -1.27 6.46
N GLN A 48 -3.38 -2.52 6.32
CA GLN A 48 -3.82 -3.12 5.07
C GLN A 48 -4.98 -2.37 4.39
N HIS A 49 -5.65 -1.41 5.06
CA HIS A 49 -6.69 -0.58 4.45
C HIS A 49 -6.23 0.87 4.32
N TYR A 50 -5.67 1.41 5.40
CA TYR A 50 -5.30 2.81 5.50
C TYR A 50 -4.23 3.21 4.48
N PHE A 51 -3.15 2.42 4.35
CA PHE A 51 -2.04 2.79 3.49
C PHE A 51 -2.34 2.62 1.99
N PRO A 52 -3.01 1.55 1.52
CA PRO A 52 -3.46 1.48 0.13
C PRO A 52 -4.35 2.66 -0.27
N LEU A 53 -5.32 3.03 0.57
CA LEU A 53 -6.20 4.18 0.30
C LEU A 53 -5.43 5.50 0.26
N LEU A 54 -4.50 5.72 1.20
CA LEU A 54 -3.64 6.90 1.21
C LEU A 54 -2.79 6.99 -0.06
N ALA A 55 -2.20 5.88 -0.50
CA ALA A 55 -1.37 5.82 -1.70
C ALA A 55 -2.19 6.09 -2.97
N LEU A 56 -3.33 5.42 -3.12
CA LEU A 56 -4.24 5.62 -4.26
C LEU A 56 -4.74 7.07 -4.32
N GLY A 57 -5.13 7.66 -3.20
CA GLY A 57 -5.59 9.05 -3.15
C GLY A 57 -4.50 10.06 -3.52
N ARG A 58 -3.25 9.82 -3.07
CA ARG A 58 -2.10 10.66 -3.48
C ARG A 58 -1.81 10.53 -4.97
N TYR A 59 -1.82 9.31 -5.51
CA TYR A 59 -1.60 9.08 -6.93
C TYR A 59 -2.69 9.72 -7.80
N GLN A 60 -3.95 9.60 -7.39
CA GLN A 60 -5.07 10.26 -8.07
C GLN A 60 -4.85 11.78 -8.16
N LYS A 61 -4.41 12.41 -7.06
CA LYS A 61 -4.09 13.85 -7.05
C LYS A 61 -2.93 14.21 -7.98
N LEU A 62 -1.91 13.35 -8.08
CA LEU A 62 -0.77 13.57 -9.00
C LEU A 62 -1.18 13.48 -10.47
N GLN A 63 -2.13 12.61 -10.83
CA GLN A 63 -2.63 12.47 -12.21
C GLN A 63 -3.58 13.60 -12.64
N GLN A 64 -4.12 14.36 -11.69
CA GLN A 64 -5.01 15.51 -11.94
C GLN A 64 -4.26 16.84 -12.09
N LEU A 65 -2.94 16.84 -11.88
CA LEU A 65 -2.04 17.98 -12.13
C LEU A 65 -1.43 17.88 -13.53
#